data_AF-A0A1L5KP20-F1
#
_entry.id   AF-A0A1L5KP20-F1
#
_cell.length_a   1.000
_cell.length_b   1.000
_cell.length_c   1.000
_cell.angle_alpha   90.00
_cell.angle_beta   90.00
_cell.angle_gamma   90.00
#
_symmetry.space_group_name_H-M   'P 1'
#
loop_
_entity.id
_entity.type
_entity.pdbx_description
1 polymer ?
#
loop_
_entity_poly.entity_id
_entity_poly.type
_entity_poly.pdbx_seq_one_letter_code
_entity_poly.pdbx_strand_id
1 'polypeptide(L)'
;PSNFTISDIEALTDVRIERNKRNGRSQKEHLKRARAVQEVDYPGGTWRRKGAEEKKAQVYAWRQEHPEGRKADCHRDTGLDPKTIRKWWDTVPEGHITVKIRPSQALSDLLVEEFKKGL
;
A
#
# COMPACT_ATOMS: atom_id res chain seq x y z
N PRO A 1 -41.49 29.73 -1.09
CA PRO A 1 -41.21 29.91 0.35
C PRO A 1 -39.76 30.36 0.58
N SER A 2 -39.57 31.59 1.06
CA SER A 2 -38.28 32.09 1.51
C SER A 2 -37.87 31.32 2.77
N ASN A 3 -36.82 30.51 2.66
CA ASN A 3 -36.25 29.82 3.82
C ASN A 3 -35.41 30.82 4.61
N PHE A 4 -35.93 31.27 5.75
CA PHE A 4 -35.14 32.02 6.72
C PHE A 4 -34.16 31.07 7.41
N THR A 5 -32.88 31.41 7.38
CA THR A 5 -31.84 30.73 8.15
C THR A 5 -31.86 31.19 9.61
N ILE A 6 -31.22 30.44 10.50
CA ILE A 6 -31.01 30.87 11.89
C ILE A 6 -30.29 32.23 11.93
N SER A 7 -29.37 32.48 11.00
CA SER A 7 -28.65 33.75 10.91
C SER A 7 -29.59 34.92 10.58
N ASP A 8 -30.58 34.69 9.73
CA ASP A 8 -31.55 35.72 9.35
C ASP A 8 -32.47 36.06 10.54
N ILE A 9 -32.85 35.07 11.34
CA ILE A 9 -33.67 35.27 12.54
C ILE A 9 -32.87 36.05 13.60
N GLU A 10 -31.60 35.68 13.84
CA GLU A 10 -30.74 36.40 14.80
C GLU A 10 -30.56 37.86 14.40
N ALA A 11 -30.33 38.13 13.11
CA ALA A 11 -30.17 39.49 12.59
C ALA A 11 -31.45 40.33 12.66
N LEU A 12 -32.62 39.71 12.46
CA LEU A 12 -33.92 40.41 12.47
C LEU A 12 -34.46 40.64 13.89
N THR A 13 -34.08 39.82 14.86
CA THR A 13 -34.68 39.81 16.21
C THR A 13 -33.73 40.26 17.31
N ASP A 14 -32.43 40.39 17.03
CA ASP A 14 -31.37 40.64 18.01
C ASP A 14 -31.36 39.62 19.18
N VAL A 15 -31.96 38.45 18.95
CA VAL A 15 -31.96 37.33 19.89
C VAL A 15 -30.92 36.32 19.44
N ARG A 16 -29.96 36.02 20.30
CA ARG A 16 -29.00 34.94 20.06
C ARG A 16 -29.67 33.58 20.19
N ILE A 17 -29.61 32.76 19.14
CA ILE A 17 -30.15 31.40 19.14
C ILE A 17 -28.98 30.42 19.29
N GLU A 18 -28.92 29.72 20.42
CA GLU A 18 -27.94 28.65 20.59
C GLU A 18 -28.23 27.49 19.63
N ARG A 19 -27.22 27.11 18.85
CA ARG A 19 -27.34 25.98 17.93
C ARG A 19 -27.34 24.68 18.72
N ASN A 20 -28.49 24.03 18.80
CA ASN A 20 -28.56 22.68 19.37
C ASN A 20 -27.77 21.71 18.47
N LYS A 21 -26.66 21.14 18.98
CA LYS A 21 -26.05 19.95 18.37
C LYS A 21 -27.03 18.80 18.59
N ARG A 22 -27.81 18.47 17.55
CA ARG A 22 -28.67 17.28 17.49
C ARG A 22 -27.80 16.02 17.70
N ASN A 23 -27.51 15.65 18.95
CA ASN A 23 -26.70 14.51 19.36
C ASN A 23 -25.51 14.17 18.44
N GLY A 24 -24.51 15.04 18.40
CA GLY A 24 -23.21 14.71 17.82
C GLY A 24 -22.30 14.16 18.89
N ARG A 25 -22.04 12.84 18.91
CA ARG A 25 -20.89 12.30 19.64
C ARG A 25 -19.64 13.09 19.24
N SER A 26 -18.75 13.37 20.19
CA SER A 26 -17.48 14.00 19.83
C SER A 26 -16.77 13.15 18.78
N GLN A 27 -15.97 13.77 17.90
CA GLN A 27 -15.20 13.03 16.90
C GLN A 27 -14.38 11.90 17.53
N LYS A 28 -13.86 12.14 18.74
CA LYS A 28 -13.15 11.14 19.55
C LYS A 28 -14.02 9.92 19.89
N GLU A 29 -15.24 10.13 20.38
CA GLU A 29 -16.17 9.05 20.71
C GLU A 29 -16.68 8.31 19.47
N HIS A 30 -16.92 9.04 18.38
CA HIS A 30 -17.29 8.45 17.10
C HIS A 30 -16.17 7.52 16.59
N LEU A 31 -14.93 8.02 16.53
CA LEU A 31 -13.78 7.23 16.10
C LEU A 31 -13.50 6.04 17.03
N LYS A 32 -13.68 6.21 18.34
CA LYS A 32 -13.53 5.11 19.31
C LYS A 32 -14.50 3.97 19.00
N ARG A 33 -15.77 4.28 18.76
CA ARG A 33 -16.79 3.28 18.41
C ARG A 33 -16.54 2.66 17.03
N ALA A 34 -16.22 3.48 16.03
CA ALA A 34 -15.93 2.98 14.68
C ALA A 34 -14.74 2.00 14.67
N ARG A 35 -13.67 2.31 15.41
CA ARG A 35 -12.51 1.41 15.56
C ARG A 35 -12.87 0.13 16.32
N ALA A 36 -13.71 0.21 17.35
CA ALA A 36 -14.14 -0.97 18.10
C ALA A 36 -14.96 -1.92 17.22
N VAL A 37 -15.90 -1.39 16.43
CA VAL A 37 -16.67 -2.19 15.45
C VAL A 37 -15.74 -2.77 14.38
N GLN A 38 -14.81 -1.97 13.85
CA GLN A 38 -13.84 -2.44 12.87
C GLN A 38 -12.96 -3.59 13.38
N GLU A 39 -12.59 -3.61 14.65
CA GLU A 39 -11.82 -4.72 15.25
C GLU A 39 -12.66 -6.00 15.37
N VAL A 40 -13.98 -5.87 15.59
CA VAL A 40 -14.90 -7.01 15.59
C VAL A 40 -15.11 -7.55 14.18
N ASP A 41 -15.32 -6.68 13.20
CA ASP A 41 -15.59 -7.09 11.81
C ASP A 41 -14.33 -7.61 11.10
N TYR A 42 -13.16 -7.05 11.44
CA TYR A 42 -11.88 -7.35 10.81
C TYR A 42 -10.78 -7.59 11.86
N PRO A 43 -10.88 -8.67 12.65
CA PRO A 43 -9.92 -8.96 13.71
C PRO A 43 -8.50 -9.10 13.15
N GLY A 44 -7.52 -8.55 13.87
CA GLY A 44 -6.12 -8.59 13.44
C GLY A 44 -5.79 -7.69 12.23
N GLY A 45 -6.70 -6.79 11.86
CA GLY A 45 -6.45 -5.75 10.86
C GLY A 45 -6.36 -6.27 9.42
N THR A 46 -7.05 -7.36 9.10
CA THR A 46 -7.08 -7.97 7.75
C THR A 46 -7.45 -6.96 6.65
N TRP A 47 -8.30 -5.98 6.97
CA TRP A 47 -8.66 -4.88 6.07
C TRP A 47 -7.46 -4.03 5.60
N ARG A 48 -6.36 -3.97 6.37
CA ARG A 48 -5.16 -3.17 6.02
C ARG A 48 -4.24 -3.87 5.03
N ARG A 49 -4.25 -5.20 4.99
CA ARG A 49 -3.30 -6.00 4.20
C ARG A 49 -3.87 -6.45 2.85
N LYS A 50 -5.19 -6.34 2.64
CA LYS A 50 -5.86 -6.83 1.44
C LYS A 50 -5.25 -6.19 0.17
N GLY A 51 -4.69 -7.02 -0.70
CA GLY A 51 -4.11 -6.64 -2.00
C GLY A 51 -2.69 -6.05 -1.96
N ALA A 52 -2.11 -5.76 -0.78
CA ALA A 52 -0.74 -5.24 -0.71
C ALA A 52 0.30 -6.32 -1.06
N GLU A 53 0.06 -7.54 -0.60
CA GLU A 53 0.93 -8.70 -0.79
C GLU A 53 0.85 -9.21 -2.23
N GLU A 54 -0.35 -9.22 -2.82
CA GLU A 54 -0.59 -9.53 -4.23
C GLU A 54 0.18 -8.57 -5.16
N LYS A 55 0.10 -7.26 -4.90
CA LYS A 55 0.86 -6.25 -5.66
C LYS A 55 2.37 -6.42 -5.51
N LYS A 56 2.85 -6.80 -4.31
CA LYS A 56 4.27 -7.11 -4.10
C LYS A 56 4.69 -8.31 -4.95
N ALA A 57 3.92 -9.40 -4.90
CA ALA A 57 4.19 -10.61 -5.68
C ALA A 57 4.18 -10.32 -7.20
N GLN A 58 3.24 -9.51 -7.68
CA GLN A 58 3.14 -9.12 -9.08
C GLN A 58 4.38 -8.31 -9.55
N VAL A 59 4.83 -7.31 -8.77
CA VAL A 59 6.06 -6.55 -9.10
C VAL A 59 7.28 -7.46 -9.12
N TYR A 60 7.38 -8.39 -8.17
CA TYR A 60 8.49 -9.33 -8.09
C TYR A 60 8.51 -10.30 -9.27
N ALA A 61 7.37 -10.93 -9.60
CA ALA A 61 7.25 -11.85 -10.73
C ALA A 61 7.63 -11.17 -12.06
N TRP A 62 7.10 -9.98 -12.31
CA TRP A 62 7.43 -9.20 -13.51
C TRP A 62 8.94 -8.91 -13.59
N ARG A 63 9.59 -8.61 -12.46
CA ARG A 63 11.03 -8.33 -12.44
C ARG A 63 11.89 -9.57 -12.72
N GLN A 64 11.41 -10.76 -12.39
CA GLN A 64 12.11 -12.00 -12.73
C GLN A 64 12.01 -12.33 -14.23
N GLU A 65 10.87 -12.03 -14.84
CA GLU A 65 10.66 -12.18 -16.29
C GLU A 65 11.41 -11.09 -17.08
N HIS A 66 11.60 -9.91 -16.50
CA HIS A 66 12.23 -8.75 -17.12
C HIS A 66 13.43 -8.23 -16.30
N PRO A 67 14.58 -8.94 -16.28
CA PRO A 67 15.73 -8.58 -15.45
C PRO A 67 16.35 -7.22 -15.82
N GLU A 68 16.27 -6.82 -17.09
CA GLU A 68 16.72 -5.51 -17.62
C GLU A 68 15.61 -4.45 -17.64
N GLY A 69 14.39 -4.82 -17.22
CA GLY A 69 13.21 -3.97 -17.27
C GLY A 69 13.28 -2.79 -16.31
N ARG A 70 12.74 -1.62 -16.71
CA ARG A 70 12.69 -0.43 -15.85
C ARG A 70 11.33 -0.34 -15.15
N LYS A 71 11.28 0.45 -14.07
CA LYS A 71 10.03 0.72 -13.31
C LYS A 71 8.89 1.23 -14.19
N ALA A 72 9.22 2.02 -15.23
CA ALA A 72 8.24 2.54 -16.18
C ALA A 72 7.64 1.45 -17.08
N ASP A 73 8.44 0.45 -17.45
CA ASP A 73 7.99 -0.70 -18.24
C ASP A 73 7.04 -1.56 -17.41
N CYS A 74 7.40 -1.83 -16.15
CA CYS A 74 6.53 -2.51 -15.22
C CYS A 74 5.17 -1.79 -15.05
N HIS A 75 5.16 -0.45 -14.98
CA HIS A 75 3.91 0.31 -14.93
C HIS A 75 3.05 0.11 -16.18
N ARG A 76 3.68 0.20 -17.35
CA ARG A 76 3.01 0.04 -18.65
C ARG A 76 2.43 -1.37 -18.83
N ASP A 77 3.13 -2.40 -18.37
CA ASP A 77 2.72 -3.80 -18.58
C ASP A 77 1.74 -4.28 -17.50
N THR A 78 1.93 -3.88 -16.24
CA THR A 78 1.11 -4.37 -15.12
C THR A 78 -0.05 -3.45 -14.74
N GLY A 79 -0.05 -2.19 -15.21
CA GLY A 79 -1.00 -1.17 -14.80
C GLY A 79 -0.89 -0.74 -13.34
N LEU A 80 0.11 -1.23 -12.60
CA LEU A 80 0.29 -0.89 -11.19
C LEU A 80 0.70 0.57 -11.03
N ASP A 81 0.19 1.21 -10.00
CA ASP A 81 0.55 2.59 -9.68
C ASP A 81 2.08 2.74 -9.48
N PRO A 82 2.72 3.77 -10.07
CA PRO A 82 4.17 3.96 -9.97
C PRO A 82 4.73 4.00 -8.54
N LYS A 83 3.95 4.49 -7.58
CA LYS A 83 4.35 4.51 -6.15
C LYS A 83 4.37 3.10 -5.57
N THR A 84 3.44 2.25 -5.98
CA THR A 84 3.41 0.82 -5.60
C THR A 84 4.64 0.10 -6.15
N ILE A 85 4.94 0.28 -7.43
CA ILE A 85 6.12 -0.32 -8.08
C ILE A 85 7.39 0.15 -7.37
N ARG A 86 7.55 1.46 -7.17
CA ARG A 86 8.73 2.02 -6.47
C ARG A 86 8.88 1.46 -5.06
N LYS A 87 7.78 1.28 -4.32
CA LYS A 87 7.79 0.72 -2.96
C LYS A 87 8.32 -0.71 -2.94
N TRP A 88 7.93 -1.54 -3.91
CA TRP A 88 8.20 -2.98 -3.90
C TRP A 88 9.36 -3.43 -4.80
N TRP A 89 9.90 -2.55 -5.64
CA TRP A 89 10.92 -2.88 -6.65
C TRP A 89 12.15 -3.62 -6.12
N ASP A 90 12.66 -3.16 -4.99
CA ASP A 90 13.86 -3.70 -4.34
C ASP A 90 13.51 -4.65 -3.18
N THR A 91 12.21 -4.93 -2.98
CA THR A 91 11.77 -5.82 -1.91
C THR A 91 11.87 -7.27 -2.36
N VAL A 92 12.78 -8.00 -1.75
CA VAL A 92 12.88 -9.44 -1.90
C VAL A 92 11.78 -10.11 -1.04
N PRO A 93 11.07 -11.15 -1.53
CA PRO A 93 10.18 -11.94 -0.69
C PRO A 93 10.93 -12.52 0.51
N GLU A 94 10.30 -12.53 1.69
CA GLU A 94 10.87 -13.16 2.89
C GLU A 94 11.25 -14.62 2.58
N GLY A 95 12.49 -15.02 2.91
CA GLY A 95 13.02 -16.36 2.63
C GLY A 95 13.86 -16.51 1.35
N HIS A 96 14.00 -15.48 0.52
CA HIS A 96 14.87 -15.53 -0.67
C HIS A 96 16.19 -14.77 -0.40
N ILE A 97 17.29 -15.51 -0.21
CA ILE A 97 18.63 -14.92 -0.04
C ILE A 97 19.20 -14.62 -1.43
N THR A 98 19.15 -13.36 -1.90
CA THR A 98 19.89 -12.96 -3.10
C THR A 98 21.34 -12.65 -2.73
N VAL A 99 22.18 -13.68 -2.61
CA VAL A 99 23.63 -13.47 -2.54
C VAL A 99 24.11 -13.16 -3.95
N LYS A 100 24.57 -11.92 -4.21
CA LYS A 100 25.36 -11.62 -5.41
C LYS A 100 26.74 -12.24 -5.24
N ILE A 101 26.84 -13.56 -5.42
CA ILE A 101 28.12 -14.26 -5.43
C ILE A 101 28.78 -13.92 -6.77
N ARG A 102 29.84 -13.11 -6.74
CA ARG A 102 30.85 -13.21 -7.80
C ARG A 102 31.62 -14.50 -7.49
N PRO A 103 31.54 -15.54 -8.33
CA PRO A 103 32.38 -16.72 -8.12
C PRO A 103 33.83 -16.26 -8.04
N SER A 104 34.58 -16.77 -7.06
CA SER A 104 36.02 -16.55 -7.05
C SER A 104 36.59 -17.07 -8.37
N GLN A 105 37.71 -16.51 -8.82
CA GLN A 105 38.36 -16.94 -10.06
C GLN A 105 38.56 -18.47 -10.06
N ALA A 106 38.96 -19.04 -8.92
CA ALA A 106 39.10 -20.48 -8.73
C ALA A 106 37.81 -21.28 -8.98
N LEU A 107 36.64 -20.79 -8.57
CA LEU A 107 35.35 -21.45 -8.83
C LEU A 107 34.93 -21.32 -10.30
N SER A 108 35.21 -20.19 -10.94
CA SER A 108 34.98 -20.04 -12.39
C SER A 108 35.87 -20.98 -13.19
N ASP A 109 37.15 -21.09 -12.81
CA ASP A 109 38.11 -21.95 -13.50
C ASP A 109 37.74 -23.44 -13.36
N LEU A 110 37.25 -23.86 -12.18
CA LEU A 110 36.76 -25.23 -11.95
C LEU A 110 35.51 -25.56 -12.78
N LEU A 111 34.56 -24.63 -12.89
CA LEU A 111 33.36 -24.83 -13.71
C LEU A 111 33.72 -24.93 -15.20
N VAL A 112 34.66 -24.11 -15.68
CA VAL A 112 35.15 -24.16 -17.06
C VAL A 112 35.88 -25.47 -17.34
N GLU A 113 36.68 -25.96 -16.40
CA GLU A 113 37.34 -27.27 -16.46
C GLU A 113 36.33 -28.43 -16.53
N GLU A 114 35.25 -28.38 -15.74
CA GLU A 114 34.21 -29.41 -15.72
C GLU A 114 33.42 -29.43 -17.03
N PHE A 115 33.08 -28.26 -17.58
CA PHE A 115 32.45 -28.15 -18.91
C PHE A 115 33.33 -28.70 -20.05
N LYS A 116 34.65 -28.55 -19.96
CA LYS A 116 35.60 -29.09 -20.95
C LYS A 116 35.78 -30.60 -20.85
N LYS A 117 35.49 -31.22 -19.70
CA LYS A 117 35.59 -32.67 -19.49
C LYS A 117 34.37 -33.44 -19.96
N GLY A 118 33.25 -32.76 -20.18
CA GLY A 118 32.00 -33.33 -20.71
C GLY A 118 31.82 -33.21 -22.22
N LEU A 119 32.86 -32.80 -22.96
CA LEU A 119 32.84 -32.54 -24.41
C LEU A 119 33.90 -33.39 -25.14
#